data_AF-A0A816FVA8-F1
#
_entry.id   AF-A0A816FVA8-F1
#
_cell.length_a   1.000
_cell.length_b   1.000
_cell.length_c   1.000
_cell.angle_alpha   90.00
_cell.angle_beta   90.00
_cell.angle_gamma   90.00
#
_symmetry.space_group_name_H-M   'P 1'
#
loop_
_entity.id
_entity.type
_entity.pdbx_description
1 polymer ?
#
loop_
_entity_poly.entity_id
_entity_poly.type
_entity_poly.pdbx_seq_one_letter_code
_entity_poly.pdbx_strand_id
1 'polypeptide(L)'
;TKRWKSLRISDDEHTPGHVEYFCQVYSLINDFPQLQSLVISNLDIRKTCIILSQLSSLKTLVSLIIKSLCGETMPQLDLPNLKKLVFGACSHIDWINNFSQPESVEYTIENCHWFRNDLSWPSTLRHLKVIFDYEGCWNFIQRSLVHLSLLNTLEIYQRQRASIPPNGQIWEPLICSSLPLLKIFKFYFNFEYSLQSSYQMDEAIVSFSTPFYTLEKKWFIRCDISDRGRALLYSLPFPFETYTALQGTNIKTVPTLLSPI
;
A
#
# COMPACT_ATOMS: atom_id res chain seq x y z
N THR A 1 -17.76 11.06 31.99
CA THR A 1 -17.17 10.19 30.95
C THR A 1 -16.58 11.05 29.84
N LYS A 2 -15.28 10.94 29.58
CA LYS A 2 -14.65 11.76 28.54
C LYS A 2 -15.00 11.19 27.16
N ARG A 3 -15.47 12.04 26.23
CA ARG A 3 -15.95 11.62 24.89
C ARG A 3 -14.83 11.71 23.84
N TRP A 4 -13.77 10.93 24.00
CA TRP A 4 -12.71 10.89 23.00
C TRP A 4 -13.10 9.92 21.89
N LYS A 5 -13.16 10.42 20.65
CA LYS A 5 -13.40 9.61 19.45
C LYS A 5 -12.12 9.19 18.74
N SER A 6 -11.02 9.90 18.98
CA SER A 6 -9.72 9.62 18.40
C SER A 6 -8.64 9.71 19.46
N LEU A 7 -7.68 8.80 19.39
CA LEU A 7 -6.54 8.72 20.28
C LEU A 7 -5.29 8.41 19.47
N ARG A 8 -4.20 9.09 19.82
CA ARG A 8 -2.87 8.82 19.29
C ARG A 8 -1.92 8.56 20.45
N ILE A 9 -1.22 7.44 20.40
CA ILE A 9 -0.25 7.03 21.41
C ILE A 9 1.08 6.76 20.68
N SER A 10 2.18 7.28 21.22
CA SER A 10 3.50 7.17 20.62
C SER A 10 4.59 7.16 21.68
N ASP A 11 5.58 6.29 21.52
CA ASP A 11 6.86 6.36 22.23
C ASP A 11 7.90 6.91 21.24
N ASP A 12 8.02 8.24 21.11
CA ASP A 12 9.10 8.85 20.32
C ASP A 12 10.23 9.36 21.23
N GLU A 13 11.28 9.94 20.62
CA GLU A 13 12.45 10.44 21.35
C GLU A 13 12.10 11.50 22.42
N HIS A 14 10.95 12.17 22.29
CA HIS A 14 10.46 13.18 23.23
C HIS A 14 9.46 12.61 24.24
N THR A 15 8.92 11.41 24.00
CA THR A 15 7.90 10.77 24.82
C THR A 15 8.25 9.32 25.22
N PRO A 16 9.48 9.03 25.68
CA PRO A 16 9.86 7.66 26.00
C PRO A 16 9.00 7.10 27.14
N GLY A 17 8.38 5.94 26.91
CA GLY A 17 7.58 5.25 27.92
C GLY A 17 6.15 5.80 28.12
N HIS A 18 5.71 6.77 27.31
CA HIS A 18 4.34 7.28 27.36
C HIS A 18 3.30 6.22 27.05
N VAL A 19 3.59 5.30 26.12
CA VAL A 19 2.72 4.17 25.81
C VAL A 19 2.54 3.28 27.05
N GLU A 20 3.64 3.01 27.75
CA GLU A 20 3.63 2.16 28.95
C GLU A 20 2.87 2.83 30.09
N TYR A 21 3.19 4.09 30.38
CA TYR A 21 2.45 4.88 31.36
C TYR A 21 0.96 4.94 31.02
N PHE A 22 0.62 5.13 29.74
CA PHE A 22 -0.77 5.12 29.29
C PHE A 22 -1.44 3.78 29.59
N CYS A 23 -0.81 2.66 29.28
CA CYS A 23 -1.37 1.32 29.54
C CYS A 23 -1.48 0.98 31.03
N GLN A 24 -0.66 1.59 31.90
CA GLN A 24 -0.74 1.43 33.36
C GLN A 24 -1.88 2.25 33.96
N VAL A 25 -2.12 3.46 33.43
CA VAL A 25 -3.07 4.42 34.00
C VAL A 25 -4.46 4.31 33.39
N TYR A 26 -4.54 3.92 32.12
CA TYR A 26 -5.79 3.90 31.36
C TYR A 26 -6.10 2.52 30.78
N SER A 27 -7.37 2.18 30.78
CA SER A 27 -7.96 1.06 30.06
C SER A 27 -8.66 1.58 28.81
N LEU A 28 -8.25 1.11 27.63
CA LEU A 28 -8.89 1.54 26.36
C LEU A 28 -10.40 1.30 26.39
N ILE A 29 -10.84 0.21 27.00
CA ILE A 29 -12.23 -0.22 27.06
C ILE A 29 -13.04 0.66 28.01
N ASN A 30 -12.52 0.89 29.22
CA ASN A 30 -13.26 1.56 30.29
C ASN A 30 -13.20 3.08 30.15
N ASP A 31 -12.04 3.62 29.78
CA ASP A 31 -11.82 5.07 29.72
C ASP A 31 -12.21 5.67 28.36
N PHE A 32 -12.21 4.86 27.30
CA PHE A 32 -12.46 5.28 25.92
C PHE A 32 -13.50 4.43 25.17
N PRO A 33 -14.70 4.18 25.74
CA PRO A 33 -15.70 3.29 25.13
C PRO A 33 -16.23 3.77 23.76
N GLN A 34 -16.08 5.07 23.46
CA GLN A 34 -16.52 5.69 22.20
C GLN A 34 -15.39 5.85 21.18
N LEU A 35 -14.24 5.21 21.40
CA LEU A 35 -13.07 5.36 20.53
C LEU A 35 -13.35 4.78 19.14
N GLN A 36 -13.25 5.61 18.11
CA GLN A 36 -13.48 5.24 16.71
C GLN A 36 -12.17 5.19 15.91
N SER A 37 -11.15 5.92 16.33
CA SER A 37 -9.86 5.99 15.65
C SER A 37 -8.71 5.86 16.65
N LEU A 38 -7.82 4.92 16.39
CA LEU A 38 -6.62 4.70 17.19
C LEU A 38 -5.38 4.72 16.31
N VAL A 39 -4.41 5.53 16.68
CA VAL A 39 -3.09 5.59 16.06
C VAL A 39 -2.05 5.20 17.09
N ILE A 40 -1.27 4.17 16.78
CA ILE A 40 -0.17 3.71 17.60
C ILE A 40 1.11 3.77 16.75
N SER A 41 2.13 4.45 17.27
CA SER A 41 3.43 4.55 16.62
C SER A 41 4.56 4.22 17.60
N ASN A 42 5.65 3.68 17.05
CA ASN A 42 6.89 3.39 17.77
C ASN A 42 6.69 2.47 18.98
N LEU A 43 5.95 1.37 18.82
CA LEU A 43 5.81 0.37 19.88
C LEU A 43 7.09 -0.45 20.02
N ASP A 44 7.61 -0.59 21.24
CA ASP A 44 8.49 -1.71 21.59
C ASP A 44 7.68 -3.01 21.43
N ILE A 45 8.30 -4.03 20.85
CA ILE A 45 7.74 -5.36 20.62
C ILE A 45 6.98 -5.87 21.85
N ARG A 46 7.60 -5.83 23.04
CA ARG A 46 7.03 -6.33 24.30
C ARG A 46 5.76 -5.59 24.74
N LYS A 47 5.60 -4.34 24.32
CA LYS A 47 4.47 -3.48 24.67
C LYS A 47 3.27 -3.67 23.74
N THR A 48 3.51 -4.21 22.55
CA THR A 48 2.51 -4.45 21.52
C THR A 48 1.42 -5.40 22.02
N CYS A 49 1.80 -6.52 22.64
CA CYS A 49 0.88 -7.51 23.18
C CYS A 49 -0.18 -6.93 24.15
N ILE A 50 0.20 -6.00 25.04
CA ILE A 50 -0.72 -5.42 26.03
C ILE A 50 -1.80 -4.61 25.33
N ILE A 51 -1.43 -3.72 24.41
CA ILE A 51 -2.41 -2.89 23.69
C ILE A 51 -3.27 -3.75 22.77
N LEU A 52 -2.66 -4.67 22.02
CA LEU A 52 -3.40 -5.54 21.11
C LEU A 52 -4.45 -6.38 21.87
N SER A 53 -4.13 -6.86 23.07
CA SER A 53 -5.10 -7.61 23.89
C SER A 53 -6.37 -6.83 24.20
N GLN A 54 -6.27 -5.50 24.37
CA GLN A 54 -7.40 -4.61 24.66
C GLN A 54 -8.19 -4.23 23.41
N LEU A 55 -7.59 -4.32 22.21
CA LEU A 55 -8.25 -3.93 20.96
C LEU A 55 -9.49 -4.78 20.66
N SER A 56 -9.45 -6.09 20.95
CA SER A 56 -10.55 -7.03 20.69
C SER A 56 -11.90 -6.60 21.31
N SER A 57 -11.85 -5.77 22.36
CA SER A 57 -13.03 -5.28 23.06
C SER A 57 -13.54 -3.93 22.52
N LEU A 58 -12.76 -3.24 21.67
CA LEU A 58 -13.10 -1.95 21.07
C LEU A 58 -13.99 -2.12 19.83
N LYS A 59 -15.21 -2.60 20.04
CA LYS A 59 -16.17 -2.83 18.94
C LYS A 59 -16.53 -1.56 18.16
N THR A 60 -16.32 -0.38 18.74
CA THR A 60 -16.60 0.93 18.11
C THR A 60 -15.49 1.40 17.17
N LEU A 61 -14.35 0.70 17.12
CA LEU A 61 -13.20 1.10 16.33
C LEU A 61 -13.46 0.97 14.83
N VAL A 62 -13.30 2.09 14.11
CA VAL A 62 -13.50 2.20 12.66
C VAL A 62 -12.15 2.33 11.93
N SER A 63 -11.15 2.93 12.57
CA SER A 63 -9.82 3.11 12.01
C SER A 63 -8.73 2.74 13.00
N LEU A 64 -7.79 1.90 12.54
CA LEU A 64 -6.62 1.48 13.29
C LEU A 64 -5.36 1.74 12.46
N ILE A 65 -4.40 2.43 13.05
CA ILE A 65 -3.08 2.71 12.45
C ILE A 65 -2.01 2.19 13.41
N ILE A 66 -1.17 1.26 12.95
CA ILE A 66 -0.05 0.70 13.72
C ILE A 66 1.22 0.79 12.87
N LYS A 67 2.04 1.82 13.08
CA LYS A 67 3.08 2.16 12.09
C LYS A 67 4.16 1.11 11.87
N SER A 68 4.52 0.32 12.89
CA SER A 68 5.50 -0.76 12.75
C SER A 68 5.18 -1.86 13.77
N LEU A 69 5.13 -3.09 13.27
CA LEU A 69 4.97 -4.35 14.00
C LEU A 69 6.05 -5.29 13.50
N CYS A 70 7.02 -5.63 14.34
CA CYS A 70 8.05 -6.59 13.93
C CYS A 70 8.09 -7.77 14.90
N GLY A 71 8.11 -8.99 14.36
CA GLY A 71 8.44 -10.21 15.11
C GLY A 71 7.33 -10.85 15.97
N GLU A 72 6.12 -10.28 16.04
CA GLU A 72 5.02 -10.86 16.85
C GLU A 72 3.87 -11.40 16.01
N THR A 73 3.35 -12.55 16.42
CA THR A 73 2.04 -13.02 16.01
C THR A 73 0.99 -12.10 16.61
N MET A 74 0.27 -11.36 15.77
CA MET A 74 -0.85 -10.55 16.25
C MET A 74 -1.91 -11.50 16.86
N PRO A 75 -2.44 -11.21 18.06
CA PRO A 75 -3.58 -11.95 18.60
C PRO A 75 -4.76 -11.90 17.61
N GLN A 76 -5.65 -12.89 17.70
CA GLN A 76 -6.88 -12.86 16.92
C GLN A 76 -7.72 -11.65 17.38
N LEU A 77 -7.85 -10.65 16.52
CA LEU A 77 -8.61 -9.44 16.79
C LEU A 77 -9.94 -9.48 16.03
N ASP A 78 -11.05 -9.45 16.78
CA ASP A 78 -12.38 -9.22 16.22
C ASP A 78 -12.73 -7.72 16.34
N LEU A 79 -12.61 -7.00 15.23
CA LEU A 79 -12.95 -5.58 15.12
C LEU A 79 -14.08 -5.42 14.08
N PRO A 80 -15.34 -5.68 14.44
CA PRO A 80 -16.45 -5.85 13.49
C PRO A 80 -16.88 -4.56 12.80
N ASN A 81 -16.36 -3.39 13.20
CA ASN A 81 -16.65 -2.11 12.55
C ASN A 81 -15.41 -1.50 11.87
N LEU A 82 -14.29 -2.23 11.83
CA LEU A 82 -13.04 -1.72 11.28
C LEU A 82 -13.16 -1.57 9.77
N LYS A 83 -13.04 -0.33 9.29
CA LYS A 83 -13.07 0.00 7.86
C LYS A 83 -11.71 0.35 7.31
N LYS A 84 -10.85 0.97 8.12
CA LYS A 84 -9.52 1.41 7.71
C LYS A 84 -8.45 0.79 8.60
N LEU A 85 -7.54 0.06 7.99
CA LEU A 85 -6.38 -0.52 8.65
C LEU A 85 -5.10 0.00 7.98
N VAL A 86 -4.20 0.59 8.76
CA VAL A 86 -2.88 1.00 8.28
C VAL A 86 -1.84 0.32 9.15
N PHE A 87 -0.89 -0.39 8.56
CA PHE A 87 0.17 -1.02 9.33
C PHE A 87 1.47 -1.16 8.57
N GLY A 88 2.58 -1.20 9.30
CA GLY A 88 3.89 -1.60 8.80
C GLY A 88 4.32 -2.89 9.47
N ALA A 89 4.88 -3.85 8.73
CA ALA A 89 5.41 -5.06 9.34
C ALA A 89 6.66 -5.60 8.64
N CYS A 90 7.53 -6.24 9.43
CA CYS A 90 8.77 -6.84 8.95
C CYS A 90 8.62 -8.32 8.52
N SER A 91 7.64 -9.03 9.09
CA SER A 91 7.36 -10.45 8.85
C SER A 91 5.96 -10.83 9.36
N HIS A 92 5.43 -11.97 8.90
CA HIS A 92 4.19 -12.62 9.37
C HIS A 92 2.93 -11.74 9.38
N ILE A 93 2.21 -11.73 8.26
CA ILE A 93 0.96 -10.95 8.08
C ILE A 93 -0.29 -11.80 7.92
N ASP A 94 -0.21 -13.09 8.22
CA ASP A 94 -1.36 -14.01 8.12
C ASP A 94 -2.54 -13.53 8.99
N TRP A 95 -2.24 -12.73 10.02
CA TRP A 95 -3.22 -12.11 10.89
C TRP A 95 -4.15 -11.11 10.17
N ILE A 96 -3.77 -10.58 9.00
CA ILE A 96 -4.66 -9.66 8.27
C ILE A 96 -5.98 -10.36 7.88
N ASN A 97 -5.93 -11.69 7.68
CA ASN A 97 -7.10 -12.50 7.39
C ASN A 97 -8.06 -12.61 8.57
N ASN A 98 -7.62 -12.28 9.79
CA ASN A 98 -8.49 -12.20 10.94
C ASN A 98 -9.48 -11.02 10.82
N PHE A 99 -9.17 -10.03 9.98
CA PHE A 99 -10.06 -8.91 9.70
C PHE A 99 -10.95 -9.23 8.50
N SER A 100 -12.22 -9.55 8.76
CA SER A 100 -13.18 -9.85 7.68
C SER A 100 -13.77 -8.61 6.99
N GLN A 101 -13.60 -7.42 7.58
CA GLN A 101 -14.38 -6.22 7.20
C GLN A 101 -13.64 -5.00 6.63
N PRO A 102 -12.29 -4.88 6.59
CA PRO A 102 -11.67 -3.62 6.23
C PRO A 102 -11.92 -3.31 4.75
N GLU A 103 -12.55 -2.17 4.50
CA GLU A 103 -12.78 -1.64 3.15
C GLU A 103 -11.51 -0.98 2.59
N SER A 104 -10.59 -0.55 3.46
CA SER A 104 -9.34 0.11 3.10
C SER A 104 -8.16 -0.39 3.94
N VAL A 105 -7.08 -0.78 3.25
CA VAL A 105 -5.83 -1.23 3.85
C VAL A 105 -4.65 -0.47 3.27
N GLU A 106 -3.78 0.03 4.14
CA GLU A 106 -2.44 0.51 3.78
C GLU A 106 -1.40 -0.34 4.50
N TYR A 107 -0.55 -1.03 3.74
CA TYR A 107 0.47 -1.93 4.25
C TYR A 107 1.86 -1.45 3.82
N THR A 108 2.74 -1.27 4.80
CA THR A 108 4.17 -1.04 4.56
C THR A 108 4.95 -2.31 4.85
N ILE A 109 5.59 -2.88 3.82
CA ILE A 109 6.50 -4.01 3.98
C ILE A 109 7.89 -3.49 4.30
N GLU A 110 8.34 -3.75 5.51
CA GLU A 110 9.68 -3.43 5.98
C GLU A 110 10.55 -4.70 5.87
N ASN A 111 11.79 -4.63 5.39
CA ASN A 111 12.76 -5.75 5.44
C ASN A 111 12.24 -7.14 4.96
N CYS A 112 11.76 -7.25 3.70
CA CYS A 112 11.19 -8.48 3.10
C CYS A 112 12.10 -9.73 3.03
N HIS A 113 13.32 -9.73 3.56
CA HIS A 113 14.34 -10.76 3.29
C HIS A 113 13.95 -12.18 3.73
N TRP A 114 12.88 -12.35 4.51
CA TRP A 114 12.46 -13.63 5.09
C TRP A 114 10.99 -13.97 4.86
N PHE A 115 10.30 -13.30 3.94
CA PHE A 115 8.89 -13.58 3.68
C PHE A 115 8.71 -14.99 3.08
N ARG A 116 8.14 -15.91 3.86
CA ARG A 116 7.86 -17.30 3.45
C ARG A 116 6.37 -17.61 3.27
N ASN A 117 5.48 -16.77 3.78
CA ASN A 117 4.04 -17.04 3.78
C ASN A 117 3.39 -16.31 2.61
N ASP A 118 2.27 -16.85 2.11
CA ASP A 118 1.43 -16.19 1.11
C ASP A 118 0.62 -15.07 1.77
N LEU A 119 0.65 -13.88 1.18
CA LEU A 119 -0.20 -12.77 1.61
C LEU A 119 -1.56 -12.91 0.95
N SER A 120 -2.60 -12.83 1.76
CA SER A 120 -3.96 -12.75 1.28
C SER A 120 -4.62 -11.53 1.90
N TRP A 121 -5.52 -10.91 1.15
CA TRP A 121 -6.25 -9.74 1.61
C TRP A 121 -7.71 -10.09 1.86
N PRO A 122 -8.39 -9.33 2.73
CA PRO A 122 -9.84 -9.46 2.90
C PRO A 122 -10.56 -9.25 1.56
N SER A 123 -11.48 -10.16 1.21
CA SER A 123 -12.21 -10.11 -0.07
C SER A 123 -13.16 -8.90 -0.18
N THR A 124 -13.47 -8.26 0.95
CA THR A 124 -14.28 -7.04 1.07
C THR A 124 -13.52 -5.75 0.70
N LEU A 125 -12.20 -5.86 0.49
CA LEU A 125 -11.32 -4.72 0.29
C LEU A 125 -11.68 -3.93 -0.98
N ARG A 126 -11.83 -2.62 -0.83
CA ARG A 126 -12.11 -1.68 -1.91
C ARG A 126 -10.90 -0.83 -2.27
N HIS A 127 -10.05 -0.55 -1.29
CA HIS A 127 -8.82 0.22 -1.47
C HIS A 127 -7.63 -0.49 -0.81
N LEU A 128 -6.62 -0.78 -1.60
CA LEU A 128 -5.35 -1.32 -1.13
C LEU A 128 -4.21 -0.39 -1.50
N LYS A 129 -3.38 -0.03 -0.51
CA LYS A 129 -2.10 0.64 -0.72
C LYS A 129 -0.98 -0.23 -0.16
N VAL A 130 -0.02 -0.59 -1.00
CA VAL A 130 1.17 -1.34 -0.58
C VAL A 130 2.40 -0.47 -0.79
N ILE A 131 3.19 -0.33 0.25
CA ILE A 131 4.49 0.36 0.23
C ILE A 131 5.55 -0.67 0.54
N PHE A 132 6.62 -0.75 -0.25
CA PHE A 132 7.65 -1.75 -0.04
C PHE A 132 9.02 -1.22 -0.43
N ASP A 133 10.04 -1.82 0.17
CA ASP A 133 11.41 -1.39 0.01
C ASP A 133 12.19 -2.24 -1.01
N TYR A 134 11.94 -3.54 -1.07
CA TYR A 134 12.79 -4.48 -1.81
C TYR A 134 12.11 -5.03 -3.07
N GLU A 135 12.83 -5.12 -4.19
CA GLU A 135 12.27 -5.60 -5.46
C GLU A 135 11.76 -7.06 -5.39
N GLY A 136 12.35 -7.89 -4.52
CA GLY A 136 11.89 -9.26 -4.32
C GLY A 136 10.46 -9.38 -3.75
N CYS A 137 9.87 -8.30 -3.22
CA CYS A 137 8.48 -8.32 -2.77
C CYS A 137 7.49 -8.25 -3.95
N TRP A 138 7.92 -7.99 -5.20
CA TRP A 138 7.02 -7.88 -6.37
C TRP A 138 6.17 -9.13 -6.61
N ASN A 139 6.82 -10.29 -6.74
CA ASN A 139 6.13 -11.56 -7.00
C ASN A 139 5.11 -11.87 -5.90
N PHE A 140 5.46 -11.55 -4.67
CA PHE A 140 4.61 -11.72 -3.50
C PHE A 140 3.39 -10.80 -3.53
N ILE A 141 3.61 -9.51 -3.80
CA ILE A 141 2.52 -8.54 -3.95
C ILE A 141 1.59 -9.00 -5.07
N GLN A 142 2.12 -9.35 -6.25
CA GLN A 142 1.30 -9.80 -7.39
C GLN A 142 0.44 -11.03 -7.07
N ARG A 143 1.02 -12.05 -6.43
CA ARG A 143 0.28 -13.25 -6.00
C ARG A 143 -0.80 -12.93 -4.97
N SER A 144 -0.55 -11.97 -4.09
CA SER A 144 -1.52 -11.60 -3.07
C SER A 144 -2.78 -10.93 -3.62
N LEU A 145 -2.68 -10.29 -4.79
CA LEU A 145 -3.80 -9.56 -5.40
C LEU A 145 -4.86 -10.45 -6.05
N VAL A 146 -4.63 -11.76 -6.08
CA VAL A 146 -5.58 -12.73 -6.65
C VAL A 146 -6.87 -12.73 -5.82
N HIS A 147 -8.02 -12.80 -6.50
CA HIS A 147 -9.37 -12.84 -5.92
C HIS A 147 -9.89 -11.55 -5.24
N LEU A 148 -9.30 -10.37 -5.49
CA LEU A 148 -9.81 -9.10 -4.97
C LEU A 148 -10.81 -8.43 -5.92
N SER A 149 -11.93 -9.12 -6.17
CA SER A 149 -12.92 -8.70 -7.15
C SER A 149 -13.63 -7.38 -6.84
N LEU A 150 -13.65 -6.97 -5.56
CA LEU A 150 -14.26 -5.71 -5.10
C LEU A 150 -13.30 -4.51 -5.07
N LEU A 151 -12.02 -4.74 -5.34
CA LEU A 151 -10.99 -3.71 -5.29
C LEU A 151 -11.21 -2.68 -6.40
N ASN A 152 -11.37 -1.42 -6.03
CA ASN A 152 -11.55 -0.30 -6.97
C ASN A 152 -10.32 0.63 -7.04
N THR A 153 -9.47 0.59 -6.02
CA THR A 153 -8.26 1.39 -5.92
C THR A 153 -7.10 0.52 -5.47
N LEU A 154 -6.04 0.50 -6.28
CA LEU A 154 -4.77 -0.13 -5.96
C LEU A 154 -3.66 0.90 -6.06
N GLU A 155 -2.91 1.08 -4.98
CA GLU A 155 -1.72 1.93 -4.97
C GLU A 155 -0.48 1.12 -4.59
N ILE A 156 0.56 1.14 -5.43
CA ILE A 156 1.79 0.38 -5.23
C ILE A 156 3.00 1.32 -5.21
N TYR A 157 3.68 1.45 -4.08
CA TYR A 157 4.82 2.37 -3.92
C TYR A 157 6.09 1.62 -3.56
N GLN A 158 7.09 1.74 -4.40
CA GLN A 158 8.42 1.26 -4.13
C GLN A 158 9.29 2.39 -3.57
N ARG A 159 9.79 2.24 -2.34
CA ARG A 159 10.64 3.27 -1.70
C ARG A 159 12.08 3.20 -2.17
N GLN A 160 12.67 2.00 -2.19
CA GLN A 160 14.07 1.85 -2.59
C GLN A 160 14.20 1.49 -4.07
N ARG A 161 15.41 1.60 -4.58
CA ARG A 161 15.74 1.30 -5.97
C ARG A 161 15.69 -0.21 -6.26
N ALA A 162 15.06 -0.59 -7.37
CA ALA A 162 15.18 -1.91 -7.96
C ALA A 162 16.36 -1.96 -8.94
N SER A 163 16.96 -3.12 -9.08
CA SER A 163 17.95 -3.41 -10.12
C SER A 163 17.28 -3.78 -11.45
N ILE A 164 16.02 -4.22 -11.38
CA ILE A 164 15.23 -4.66 -12.54
C ILE A 164 14.16 -3.60 -12.86
N PRO A 165 13.94 -3.25 -14.13
CA PRO A 165 12.82 -2.41 -14.53
C PRO A 165 11.45 -3.08 -14.28
N PRO A 166 10.41 -2.33 -13.92
CA PRO A 166 9.06 -2.87 -13.79
C PRO A 166 8.51 -3.29 -15.16
N ASN A 167 7.72 -4.37 -15.19
CA ASN A 167 7.09 -4.88 -16.41
C ASN A 167 5.55 -4.82 -16.33
N GLY A 168 4.94 -3.96 -17.15
CA GLY A 168 3.50 -3.75 -17.23
C GLY A 168 2.73 -4.93 -17.85
N GLN A 169 3.37 -5.79 -18.63
CA GLN A 169 2.73 -6.97 -19.23
C GLN A 169 2.29 -7.99 -18.19
N ILE A 170 2.89 -7.98 -17.00
CA ILE A 170 2.50 -8.88 -15.89
C ILE A 170 1.23 -8.35 -15.20
N TRP A 171 1.08 -7.03 -15.13
CA TRP A 171 -0.04 -6.38 -14.43
C TRP A 171 -1.35 -6.45 -15.21
N GLU A 172 -1.32 -6.37 -16.54
CA GLU A 172 -2.52 -6.42 -17.39
C GLU A 172 -3.37 -7.69 -17.17
N PRO A 173 -2.86 -8.92 -17.33
CA PRO A 173 -3.65 -10.13 -17.10
C PRO A 173 -4.07 -10.30 -15.63
N LEU A 174 -3.24 -9.85 -14.67
CA LEU A 174 -3.59 -9.86 -13.26
C LEU A 174 -4.80 -8.96 -12.97
N ILE A 175 -4.79 -7.73 -13.50
CA ILE A 175 -5.89 -6.78 -13.31
C ILE A 175 -7.16 -7.30 -13.97
N CYS A 176 -7.08 -7.80 -15.21
CA CYS A 176 -8.23 -8.33 -15.94
C CYS A 176 -8.87 -9.53 -15.23
N SER A 177 -8.06 -10.45 -14.70
CA SER A 177 -8.55 -11.68 -14.06
C SER A 177 -8.99 -11.49 -12.62
N SER A 178 -8.27 -10.68 -11.85
CA SER A 178 -8.41 -10.63 -10.39
C SER A 178 -9.02 -9.34 -9.87
N LEU A 179 -8.91 -8.24 -10.62
CA LEU A 179 -9.31 -6.89 -10.20
C LEU A 179 -10.31 -6.24 -11.19
N PRO A 180 -11.42 -6.91 -11.56
CA PRO A 180 -12.34 -6.45 -12.60
C PRO A 180 -12.97 -5.08 -12.33
N LEU A 181 -13.09 -4.68 -11.06
CA LEU A 181 -13.65 -3.38 -10.66
C LEU A 181 -12.60 -2.28 -10.46
N LEU A 182 -11.33 -2.54 -10.78
CA LEU A 182 -10.23 -1.59 -10.58
C LEU A 182 -10.42 -0.36 -11.48
N LYS A 183 -10.61 0.79 -10.85
CA LYS A 183 -10.74 2.10 -11.51
C LYS A 183 -9.46 2.92 -11.42
N ILE A 184 -8.79 2.84 -10.28
CA ILE A 184 -7.59 3.61 -9.97
C ILE A 184 -6.44 2.64 -9.75
N PHE A 185 -5.45 2.68 -10.63
CA PHE A 185 -4.17 2.02 -10.43
C PHE A 185 -3.06 3.07 -10.35
N LYS A 186 -2.62 3.35 -9.12
CA LYS A 186 -1.49 4.22 -8.85
C LYS A 186 -0.25 3.39 -8.61
N PHE A 187 0.85 3.72 -9.25
CA PHE A 187 2.11 3.11 -8.92
C PHE A 187 3.26 4.10 -8.97
N TYR A 188 4.32 3.77 -8.25
CA TYR A 188 5.58 4.50 -8.20
C TYR A 188 6.71 3.48 -8.11
N PHE A 189 7.45 3.31 -9.21
CA PHE A 189 8.54 2.35 -9.33
C PHE A 189 9.86 3.06 -9.59
N ASN A 190 10.80 2.91 -8.67
CA ASN A 190 12.14 3.48 -8.75
C ASN A 190 13.13 2.37 -9.11
N PHE A 191 13.81 2.49 -10.26
CA PHE A 191 14.71 1.45 -10.76
C PHE A 191 15.97 2.03 -11.40
N GLU A 192 17.04 1.23 -11.41
CA GLU A 192 18.28 1.53 -12.09
C GLU A 192 18.23 1.09 -13.56
N TYR A 193 18.92 1.82 -14.43
CA TYR A 193 19.13 1.44 -15.83
C TYR A 193 20.57 1.70 -16.23
N SER A 194 21.07 0.93 -17.18
CA SER A 194 22.40 1.20 -17.75
C SER A 194 22.35 2.42 -18.66
N LEU A 195 23.16 3.44 -18.37
CA LEU A 195 23.34 4.61 -19.25
C LEU A 195 23.77 4.21 -20.67
N GLN A 196 24.38 3.04 -20.83
CA GLN A 196 24.83 2.51 -22.13
C GLN A 196 23.70 1.83 -22.91
N SER A 197 22.54 1.58 -22.29
CA SER A 197 21.40 0.88 -22.91
C SER A 197 20.08 1.51 -22.48
N SER A 198 19.57 2.45 -23.29
CA SER A 198 18.23 3.02 -23.10
C SER A 198 17.11 1.99 -23.32
N TYR A 199 17.43 0.81 -23.88
CA TYR A 199 16.49 -0.23 -24.23
C TYR A 199 15.66 -0.69 -23.02
N GLN A 200 16.29 -0.90 -21.86
CA GLN A 200 15.60 -1.35 -20.64
C GLN A 200 14.51 -0.37 -20.19
N MET A 201 14.75 0.92 -20.36
CA MET A 201 13.80 1.96 -20.02
C MET A 201 12.67 2.03 -21.05
N ASP A 202 13.02 1.98 -22.34
CA ASP A 202 12.03 1.98 -23.41
C ASP A 202 11.10 0.76 -23.30
N GLU A 203 11.65 -0.41 -22.95
CA GLU A 203 10.89 -1.63 -22.67
C GLU A 203 9.92 -1.45 -21.48
N ALA A 204 10.38 -0.88 -20.37
CA ALA A 204 9.53 -0.59 -19.22
C ALA A 204 8.38 0.35 -19.61
N ILE A 205 8.66 1.46 -20.30
CA ILE A 205 7.63 2.41 -20.75
C ILE A 205 6.63 1.73 -21.71
N VAL A 206 7.14 1.01 -22.72
CA VAL A 206 6.30 0.30 -23.70
C VAL A 206 5.42 -0.74 -23.03
N SER A 207 5.93 -1.46 -22.02
CA SER A 207 5.16 -2.49 -21.30
C SER A 207 3.94 -1.93 -20.55
N PHE A 208 3.94 -0.65 -20.19
CA PHE A 208 2.81 0.05 -19.57
C PHE A 208 2.04 0.96 -20.56
N SER A 209 2.35 0.90 -21.85
CA SER A 209 1.71 1.74 -22.90
C SER A 209 0.84 0.93 -23.86
N THR A 210 0.42 -0.28 -23.47
CA THR A 210 -0.51 -1.09 -24.27
C THR A 210 -1.88 -0.41 -24.36
N PRO A 211 -2.72 -0.75 -25.37
CA PRO A 211 -4.09 -0.24 -25.47
C PRO A 211 -4.92 -0.41 -24.21
N PHE A 212 -4.67 -1.47 -23.42
CA PHE A 212 -5.27 -1.67 -22.12
C PHE A 212 -5.02 -0.48 -21.18
N TYR A 213 -3.78 -0.05 -21.02
CA TYR A 213 -3.44 1.09 -20.14
C TYR A 213 -3.97 2.41 -20.70
N THR A 214 -3.71 2.70 -21.98
CA THR A 214 -3.91 4.04 -22.53
C THR A 214 -5.31 4.30 -23.05
N LEU A 215 -5.99 3.30 -23.61
CA LEU A 215 -7.32 3.46 -24.23
C LEU A 215 -8.44 2.94 -23.32
N GLU A 216 -8.32 1.71 -22.82
CA GLU A 216 -9.36 1.11 -21.98
C GLU A 216 -9.37 1.73 -20.58
N LYS A 217 -8.24 1.69 -19.87
CA LYS A 217 -8.14 2.18 -18.49
C LYS A 217 -7.86 3.66 -18.37
N LYS A 218 -7.37 4.29 -19.44
CA LYS A 218 -6.98 5.71 -19.49
C LYS A 218 -6.01 6.09 -18.35
N TRP A 219 -5.10 5.18 -18.01
CA TRP A 219 -4.04 5.43 -17.04
C TRP A 219 -2.82 6.01 -17.76
N PHE A 220 -2.42 7.21 -17.34
CA PHE A 220 -1.30 7.92 -17.94
C PHE A 220 -0.02 7.51 -17.23
N ILE A 221 0.95 7.08 -18.02
CA ILE A 221 2.22 6.57 -17.50
C ILE A 221 3.31 7.57 -17.85
N ARG A 222 4.10 7.92 -16.85
CA ARG A 222 5.23 8.83 -17.00
C ARG A 222 6.50 8.19 -16.47
N CYS A 223 7.60 8.47 -17.14
CA CYS A 223 8.93 8.08 -16.73
C CYS A 223 9.80 9.32 -16.61
N ASP A 224 10.25 9.61 -15.39
CA ASP A 224 11.23 10.66 -15.12
C ASP A 224 12.63 10.04 -14.99
N ILE A 225 13.60 10.62 -15.68
CA ILE A 225 14.94 10.07 -15.81
C ILE A 225 15.93 11.01 -15.12
N SER A 226 16.85 10.44 -14.34
CA SER A 226 18.01 11.16 -13.81
C SER A 226 19.27 10.84 -14.59
N ASP A 227 20.23 11.77 -14.53
CA ASP A 227 21.59 11.68 -15.08
C ASP A 227 22.44 10.58 -14.42
N ARG A 228 21.99 10.01 -13.29
CA ARG A 228 22.72 9.00 -12.51
C ARG A 228 22.28 7.56 -12.81
N GLY A 229 21.71 7.30 -13.97
CA GLY A 229 21.23 5.95 -14.33
C GLY A 229 20.03 5.49 -13.49
N ARG A 230 19.17 6.42 -13.05
CA ARG A 230 17.94 6.11 -12.31
C ARG A 230 16.72 6.60 -13.05
N ALA A 231 15.68 5.79 -13.08
CA ALA A 231 14.41 6.10 -13.68
C ALA A 231 13.29 5.92 -12.65
N LEU A 232 12.28 6.77 -12.78
CA LEU A 232 11.10 6.75 -11.96
C LEU A 232 9.88 6.60 -12.87
N LEU A 233 9.28 5.41 -12.87
CA LEU A 233 8.05 5.13 -13.61
C LEU A 233 6.85 5.20 -12.68
N TYR A 234 5.85 5.98 -13.06
CA TYR A 234 4.67 6.18 -12.22
C TYR A 234 3.42 6.45 -13.05
N SER A 235 2.26 6.14 -12.48
CA SER A 235 0.98 6.50 -13.08
C SER A 235 0.43 7.79 -12.47
N LEU A 236 -0.23 8.58 -13.31
CA LEU A 236 -0.95 9.78 -12.92
C LEU A 236 -2.46 9.46 -12.89
N PRO A 237 -3.15 9.68 -11.75
CA PRO A 237 -4.60 9.60 -11.74
C PRO A 237 -5.17 10.67 -12.68
N PHE A 238 -6.06 10.28 -13.59
CA PHE A 238 -6.60 11.17 -14.61
C PHE A 238 -7.87 11.88 -14.11
N PRO A 239 -7.94 13.22 -14.14
CA PRO A 239 -9.17 13.96 -13.86
C PRO A 239 -9.78 14.67 -15.09
N PHE A 240 -9.23 14.50 -16.30
CA PHE A 240 -9.64 15.30 -17.47
C PHE A 240 -10.40 14.47 -18.52
N GLU A 241 -11.26 15.09 -19.33
CA GLU A 241 -12.02 14.39 -20.39
C GLU A 241 -11.28 14.37 -21.73
N THR A 242 -10.32 15.29 -21.93
CA THR A 242 -9.56 15.45 -23.18
C THR A 242 -8.08 15.75 -22.90
N TYR A 243 -7.20 15.31 -23.80
CA TYR A 243 -5.75 15.55 -23.72
C TYR A 243 -5.16 15.83 -25.10
N THR A 244 -4.20 16.76 -25.15
CA THR A 244 -3.38 17.05 -26.34
C THR A 244 -1.92 16.85 -25.94
N ALA A 245 -1.24 15.88 -26.56
CA ALA A 245 0.17 15.64 -26.30
C ALA A 245 1.01 16.81 -26.86
N LEU A 246 1.67 17.57 -25.97
CA LEU A 246 2.66 18.55 -26.40
C LEU A 246 3.97 17.83 -26.72
N GLN A 247 4.30 17.70 -28.01
CA GLN A 247 5.63 17.27 -28.44
C GLN A 247 6.62 18.42 -28.19
N GLY A 248 7.41 18.34 -27.12
CA GLY A 248 8.49 19.30 -26.89
C GLY A 248 8.86 19.49 -25.43
N THR A 249 9.63 18.56 -24.89
CA THR A 249 10.61 18.69 -23.78
C THR A 249 11.23 17.30 -23.60
N ASN A 250 12.32 17.14 -22.86
CA ASN A 250 13.01 15.86 -22.59
C ASN A 250 12.18 14.84 -21.77
N ILE A 251 10.87 14.81 -22.00
CA ILE A 251 9.88 13.92 -21.43
C ILE A 251 9.55 12.91 -22.54
N LYS A 252 9.96 11.65 -22.38
CA LYS A 252 9.46 10.55 -23.21
C LYS A 252 8.02 10.23 -22.76
N THR A 253 7.07 11.08 -23.14
CA THR A 253 5.64 10.72 -23.10
C THR A 253 5.29 10.01 -24.40
N VAL A 254 4.68 8.82 -24.31
CA VAL A 254 4.16 8.11 -25.49
C VAL A 254 2.96 8.90 -26.02
N PRO A 255 2.93 9.29 -27.31
CA PRO A 255 1.76 9.91 -27.90
C PRO A 255 0.61 8.91 -27.96
N THR A 256 -0.53 9.24 -27.36
CA THR A 256 -1.78 8.51 -27.57
C THR A 256 -2.19 8.72 -29.03
N LEU A 257 -2.22 7.65 -29.82
CA LEU A 257 -2.75 7.69 -31.18
C LEU A 257 -4.25 8.03 -31.10
N LEU A 258 -4.61 9.21 -31.63
CA LEU A 258 -6.00 9.56 -31.89
C LEU A 258 -6.45 8.80 -33.14
N SER A 259 -7.47 7.95 -32.98
CA SER A 259 -8.26 7.47 -34.12
C SER A 259 -9.02 8.67 -34.71
N PRO A 260 -9.02 8.87 -36.04
CA PRO A 260 -9.87 9.88 -36.65
C PRO A 260 -11.34 9.44 -36.57
N ILE A 261 -12.21 10.40 -36.24
CA ILE A 261 -13.69 10.30 -36.39
C ILE A 261 -14.03 10.37 -37.87
#